data_AF-A0A2D4H3M6-F1
#
_entry.id   AF-A0A2D4H3M6-F1
#
_cell.length_a   1.000
_cell.length_b   1.000
_cell.length_c   1.000
_cell.angle_alpha   90.00
_cell.angle_beta   90.00
_cell.angle_gamma   90.00
#
_symmetry.space_group_name_H-M   'P 1'
#
loop_
_entity.id
_entity.type
_entity.pdbx_description
1 polymer ?
#
loop_
_entity_poly.entity_id
_entity_poly.type
_entity_poly.pdbx_seq_one_letter_code
_entity_poly.pdbx_strand_id
1 'polypeptide(L)'
;MLSKKTMEASLLFMLLLAFTAGAKFHFASYYADHMVLQKEPSRAIIWGFGDPGSKVMLTLSQNHSVVSKMVQIEENCETWKIMLDPVAQGGPYTIEVHQYIKEEVSNLSLKDIYFGDVWIC
;
A
#
# COMPACT_ATOMS: atom_id res chain seq x y z
N MET A 1 49.25 -16.26 1.43
CA MET A 1 48.51 -15.69 0.27
C MET A 1 47.10 -16.25 0.08
N LEU A 2 46.82 -17.53 0.43
CA LEU A 2 45.48 -18.12 0.29
C LEU A 2 44.42 -17.56 1.25
N SER A 3 44.80 -17.10 2.45
CA SER A 3 43.86 -16.58 3.46
C SER A 3 43.27 -15.20 3.15
N LYS A 4 43.94 -14.36 2.34
CA LYS A 4 43.38 -13.05 1.95
C LYS A 4 42.25 -13.20 0.92
N LYS A 5 42.40 -14.13 -0.05
CA LYS A 5 41.38 -14.41 -1.08
C LYS A 5 40.07 -14.94 -0.50
N THR A 6 40.13 -15.76 0.54
CA THR A 6 38.93 -16.29 1.22
C THR A 6 38.21 -15.25 2.07
N MET A 7 38.93 -14.29 2.66
CA MET A 7 38.34 -13.16 3.38
C MET A 7 37.67 -12.15 2.43
N GLU A 8 38.29 -11.83 1.29
CA GLU A 8 37.70 -10.92 0.29
C GLU A 8 36.45 -11.51 -0.36
N ALA A 9 36.45 -12.81 -0.65
CA ALA A 9 35.27 -13.51 -1.16
C ALA A 9 34.11 -13.53 -0.13
N SER A 10 34.42 -13.62 1.17
CA SER A 10 33.41 -13.56 2.24
C SER A 10 32.85 -12.15 2.43
N LEU A 11 33.68 -11.11 2.28
CA LEU A 11 33.23 -9.70 2.33
C LEU A 11 32.32 -9.35 1.14
N LEU A 12 32.68 -9.79 -0.07
CA LEU A 12 31.87 -9.60 -1.28
C LEU A 12 30.51 -10.30 -1.19
N PHE A 13 30.47 -11.48 -0.58
CA PHE A 13 29.22 -12.22 -0.36
C PHE A 13 28.31 -11.54 0.69
N MET A 14 28.88 -10.98 1.76
CA MET A 14 28.12 -10.17 2.73
C MET A 14 27.59 -8.87 2.14
N LEU A 15 28.32 -8.22 1.22
CA LEU A 15 27.88 -7.00 0.56
C LEU A 15 26.71 -7.23 -0.41
N LEU A 16 26.61 -8.42 -1.03
CA LEU A 16 25.53 -8.77 -1.95
C LEU A 16 24.18 -9.03 -1.24
N LEU A 17 24.21 -9.45 0.03
CA LEU A 17 23.00 -9.72 0.82
C LEU A 17 22.32 -8.47 1.39
N ALA A 18 22.97 -7.30 1.30
CA ALA A 18 22.46 -6.06 1.89
C ALA A 18 21.37 -5.36 1.04
N PHE A 19 21.05 -5.85 -0.15
CA PHE A 19 20.26 -5.10 -1.14
C PHE A 19 18.81 -5.57 -1.35
N THR A 20 18.23 -6.37 -0.44
CA THR A 20 16.86 -6.88 -0.62
C THR A 20 15.90 -6.50 0.51
N ALA A 21 16.09 -5.35 1.16
CA ALA A 21 15.08 -4.81 2.07
C ALA A 21 14.05 -4.03 1.26
N GLY A 22 13.02 -4.72 0.77
CA GLY A 22 11.84 -4.09 0.19
C GLY A 22 11.06 -3.30 1.25
N ALA A 23 10.36 -2.24 0.85
CA ALA A 23 9.51 -1.49 1.75
C ALA A 23 8.32 -2.36 2.17
N LYS A 24 8.12 -2.50 3.49
CA LYS A 24 7.02 -3.29 4.04
C LYS A 24 5.68 -2.77 3.49
N PHE A 25 4.85 -3.64 2.92
CA PHE A 25 3.53 -3.25 2.45
C PHE A 25 2.61 -2.88 3.64
N HIS A 26 2.23 -1.61 3.74
CA HIS A 26 1.32 -1.11 4.79
C HIS A 26 0.66 0.22 4.40
N PHE A 27 -0.44 0.58 5.06
CA PHE A 27 -1.05 1.90 4.93
C PHE A 27 -0.20 3.00 5.58
N ALA A 28 -0.45 4.27 5.23
CA ALA A 28 0.02 5.37 6.06
C ALA A 28 -0.47 5.22 7.51
N SER A 29 0.32 5.69 8.47
CA SER A 29 0.16 5.34 9.90
C SER A 29 -1.15 5.77 10.55
N TYR A 30 -1.91 6.68 9.93
CA TYR A 30 -3.16 7.20 10.48
C TYR A 30 -4.41 6.46 9.99
N TYR A 31 -4.28 5.53 9.04
CA TYR A 31 -5.42 4.69 8.65
C TYR A 31 -5.68 3.63 9.71
N ALA A 32 -6.94 3.45 10.07
CA ALA A 32 -7.41 2.43 11.00
C ALA A 32 -8.85 2.04 10.64
N ASP A 33 -9.30 0.91 11.19
CA ASP A 33 -10.71 0.54 11.16
C ASP A 33 -11.57 1.60 11.86
N HIS A 34 -12.86 1.66 11.52
CA HIS A 34 -13.84 2.58 12.12
C HIS A 34 -13.60 4.07 11.83
N MET A 35 -12.87 4.41 10.76
CA MET A 35 -12.61 5.81 10.39
C MET A 35 -13.63 6.39 9.40
N VAL A 36 -13.67 7.73 9.35
CA VAL A 36 -14.45 8.48 8.37
C VAL A 36 -13.51 9.11 7.34
N LEU A 37 -13.76 8.84 6.06
CA LEU A 37 -13.13 9.47 4.91
C LEU A 37 -14.01 10.60 4.36
N GLN A 38 -13.39 11.56 3.69
CA GLN A 38 -14.11 12.69 3.10
C GLN A 38 -15.06 12.23 1.98
N LYS A 39 -16.34 12.56 2.10
CA LYS A 39 -17.36 12.33 1.08
C LYS A 39 -17.26 13.32 -0.10
N GLU A 40 -18.02 13.02 -1.14
CA GLU A 40 -18.28 13.90 -2.28
C GLU A 40 -18.71 15.32 -1.86
N PRO A 41 -18.45 16.36 -2.69
CA PRO A 41 -17.87 16.31 -4.04
C PRO A 41 -16.34 16.07 -4.05
N SER A 42 -15.71 16.09 -2.89
CA SER A 42 -14.29 15.81 -2.73
C SER A 42 -13.95 14.33 -2.96
N ARG A 43 -12.68 14.05 -3.21
CA ARG A 43 -12.16 12.69 -3.46
C ARG A 43 -11.26 12.27 -2.32
N ALA A 44 -11.62 11.17 -1.65
CA ALA A 44 -10.73 10.55 -0.68
C ALA A 44 -9.50 9.97 -1.37
N ILE A 45 -8.35 10.13 -0.72
CA ILE A 45 -7.08 9.57 -1.15
C ILE A 45 -6.73 8.47 -0.15
N ILE A 46 -6.32 7.32 -0.68
CA ILE A 46 -5.79 6.20 0.11
C ILE A 46 -4.37 5.95 -0.36
N TRP A 47 -3.43 5.86 0.57
CA TRP A 47 -2.02 5.70 0.25
C TRP A 47 -1.28 4.95 1.35
N GLY A 48 -0.09 4.48 1.00
CA GLY A 48 0.77 3.73 1.89
C GLY A 48 2.12 3.43 1.26
N PHE A 49 2.81 2.47 1.84
CA PHE A 49 4.12 2.00 1.42
C PHE A 49 4.01 0.60 0.81
N GLY A 50 4.92 0.28 -0.10
CA GLY A 50 5.00 -1.00 -0.79
C GLY A 50 6.22 -1.09 -1.69
N ASP A 51 6.43 -2.25 -2.29
CA ASP A 51 7.65 -2.50 -3.06
C ASP A 51 7.67 -1.75 -4.41
N PRO A 52 8.81 -1.13 -4.79
CA PRO A 52 8.97 -0.51 -6.10
C PRO A 52 8.66 -1.49 -7.25
N GLY A 53 8.04 -0.98 -8.32
CA GLY A 53 7.64 -1.77 -9.49
C GLY A 53 6.41 -2.68 -9.28
N SER A 54 5.87 -2.78 -8.07
CA SER A 54 4.69 -3.60 -7.78
C SER A 54 3.38 -2.98 -8.26
N LYS A 55 2.37 -3.82 -8.49
CA LYS A 55 0.99 -3.35 -8.78
C LYS A 55 0.18 -3.36 -7.49
N VAL A 56 -0.50 -2.25 -7.21
CA VAL A 56 -1.39 -2.11 -6.06
C VAL A 56 -2.83 -1.98 -6.55
N MET A 57 -3.68 -2.93 -6.18
CA MET A 57 -5.11 -2.92 -6.45
C MET A 57 -5.86 -2.60 -5.17
N LEU A 58 -6.72 -1.59 -5.21
CA LEU A 58 -7.66 -1.27 -4.15
C LEU A 58 -9.07 -1.63 -4.59
N THR A 59 -9.79 -2.31 -3.72
CA THR A 59 -11.21 -2.62 -3.87
C THR A 59 -11.98 -1.98 -2.72
N LEU A 60 -12.98 -1.16 -3.07
CA LEU A 60 -13.96 -0.58 -2.15
C LEU A 60 -15.27 -1.33 -2.31
N SER A 61 -15.79 -1.92 -1.24
CA SER A 61 -17.02 -2.70 -1.26
C SER A 61 -18.03 -2.25 -0.19
N GLN A 62 -19.30 -2.26 -0.55
CA GLN A 62 -20.44 -2.07 0.36
C GLN A 62 -21.63 -2.86 -0.18
N ASN A 63 -22.12 -3.81 0.61
CA ASN A 63 -23.20 -4.72 0.22
C ASN A 63 -22.91 -5.38 -1.15
N HIS A 64 -23.69 -5.07 -2.18
CA HIS A 64 -23.56 -5.63 -3.52
C HIS A 64 -22.78 -4.71 -4.48
N SER A 65 -22.30 -3.56 -4.00
CA SER A 65 -21.53 -2.61 -4.79
C SER A 65 -20.03 -2.81 -4.56
N VAL A 66 -19.27 -2.93 -5.64
CA VAL A 66 -17.82 -3.14 -5.63
C VAL A 66 -17.18 -2.24 -6.67
N VAL A 67 -16.17 -1.47 -6.27
CA VAL A 67 -15.40 -0.60 -7.16
C VAL A 67 -13.91 -0.87 -6.94
N SER A 68 -13.16 -1.06 -8.01
CA SER A 68 -11.72 -1.30 -7.93
C SER A 68 -10.92 -0.27 -8.72
N LYS A 69 -9.74 0.09 -8.21
CA LYS A 69 -8.74 0.93 -8.87
C LYS A 69 -7.36 0.31 -8.70
N MET A 70 -6.49 0.49 -9.69
CA MET A 70 -5.13 -0.07 -9.69
C MET A 70 -4.12 1.02 -10.03
N VAL A 71 -2.96 0.96 -9.37
CA VAL A 71 -1.78 1.78 -9.68
C VAL A 71 -0.53 0.90 -9.68
N GLN A 72 0.53 1.39 -10.30
CA GLN A 72 1.85 0.77 -10.22
C GLN A 72 2.78 1.69 -9.43
N ILE A 73 3.57 1.11 -8.52
CA ILE A 73 4.60 1.85 -7.79
C ILE A 73 5.78 2.07 -8.75
N GLU A 74 6.25 3.31 -8.87
CA GLU A 74 7.41 3.61 -9.69
C GLU A 74 8.66 2.90 -9.15
N GLU A 75 9.58 2.48 -10.02
CA GLU A 75 10.79 1.71 -9.66
C GLU A 75 11.72 2.42 -8.66
N ASN A 76 11.61 3.74 -8.55
CA ASN A 76 12.40 4.60 -7.66
C ASN A 76 11.60 5.14 -6.47
N CYS A 77 10.38 4.65 -6.24
CA CYS A 77 9.48 5.09 -5.18
C CYS A 77 9.03 3.90 -4.34
N GLU A 78 8.73 4.15 -3.07
CA GLU A 78 8.24 3.12 -2.14
C GLU A 78 6.80 3.39 -1.69
N THR A 79 6.13 4.36 -2.30
CA THR A 79 4.78 4.79 -1.92
C THR A 79 3.80 4.60 -3.06
N TRP A 80 2.60 4.17 -2.72
CA TRP A 80 1.47 4.08 -3.65
C TRP A 80 0.36 5.04 -3.20
N LYS A 81 -0.39 5.57 -4.16
CA LYS A 81 -1.51 6.49 -3.90
C LYS A 81 -2.63 6.23 -4.87
N ILE A 82 -3.84 6.02 -4.35
CA ILE A 82 -5.06 5.82 -5.13
C ILE A 82 -6.05 6.89 -4.74
N MET A 83 -6.49 7.66 -5.73
CA MET A 83 -7.57 8.62 -5.59
C MET A 83 -8.88 7.93 -5.93
N LEU A 84 -9.81 7.88 -4.98
CA LEU A 84 -11.13 7.33 -5.21
C LEU A 84 -11.98 8.26 -6.08
N ASP A 85 -13.02 7.70 -6.69
CA ASP A 85 -14.10 8.53 -7.22
C ASP A 85 -14.88 9.17 -6.05
N PRO A 86 -15.57 10.30 -6.26
CA PRO A 86 -16.39 10.89 -5.22
C PRO A 86 -17.39 9.85 -4.73
N VAL A 87 -17.41 9.60 -3.44
CA VAL A 87 -18.31 8.64 -2.80
C VAL A 87 -19.33 9.43 -2.01
N ALA A 88 -20.61 9.14 -2.25
CA ALA A 88 -21.71 9.70 -1.47
C ALA A 88 -21.57 9.35 0.01
N GLN A 89 -22.22 10.12 0.87
CA GLN A 89 -22.19 9.85 2.31
C GLN A 89 -22.74 8.46 2.65
N GLY A 90 -22.16 7.79 3.63
CA GLY A 90 -22.66 6.51 4.13
C GLY A 90 -21.56 5.51 4.45
N GLY A 91 -21.96 4.26 4.62
CA GLY A 91 -21.12 3.17 5.08
C GLY A 91 -21.96 2.12 5.82
N PRO A 92 -21.34 1.08 6.38
CA PRO A 92 -19.90 0.86 6.34
C PRO A 92 -19.42 0.30 5.00
N TYR A 93 -18.24 0.73 4.58
CA TYR A 93 -17.48 0.16 3.49
C TYR A 93 -16.31 -0.68 4.02
N THR A 94 -15.88 -1.64 3.21
CA THR A 94 -14.60 -2.33 3.37
C THR A 94 -13.66 -1.86 2.27
N ILE A 95 -12.42 -1.51 2.65
CA ILE A 95 -11.32 -1.24 1.70
C ILE A 95 -10.36 -2.42 1.80
N GLU A 96 -10.16 -3.12 0.70
CA GLU A 96 -9.14 -4.17 0.57
C GLU A 96 -8.07 -3.68 -0.40
N VAL A 97 -6.80 -3.86 -0.05
CA VAL A 97 -5.68 -3.49 -0.90
C VAL A 97 -4.74 -4.67 -1.06
N HIS A 98 -4.41 -4.98 -2.31
CA HIS A 98 -3.52 -6.07 -2.69
C HIS A 98 -2.31 -5.50 -3.44
N GLN A 99 -1.10 -5.82 -2.96
CA GLN A 99 0.13 -5.61 -3.71
C GLN A 99 0.53 -6.91 -4.40
N TYR A 100 0.83 -6.83 -5.68
CA TYR A 100 1.34 -7.92 -6.51
C TYR A 100 2.77 -7.60 -6.93
N ILE A 101 3.72 -8.43 -6.50
CA ILE A 101 5.11 -8.36 -6.93
C ILE A 101 5.62 -9.76 -7.27
N LYS A 102 6.03 -9.96 -8.53
CA LYS A 102 6.41 -11.29 -9.05
C LYS A 102 5.31 -12.33 -8.78
N GLU A 103 5.60 -13.35 -7.96
CA GLU A 103 4.67 -14.43 -7.58
C GLU A 103 4.08 -14.24 -6.17
N GLU A 104 4.38 -13.12 -5.51
CA GLU A 104 3.96 -12.83 -4.15
C GLU A 104 2.81 -11.82 -4.12
N VAL A 105 1.88 -12.04 -3.17
CA VAL A 105 0.75 -11.15 -2.93
C VAL A 105 0.71 -10.76 -1.46
N SER A 106 0.70 -9.46 -1.18
CA SER A 106 0.53 -8.90 0.16
C SER A 106 -0.81 -8.18 0.27
N ASN A 107 -1.49 -8.32 1.40
CA ASN A 107 -2.87 -7.86 1.58
C ASN A 107 -2.99 -6.93 2.78
N LEU A 108 -3.82 -5.90 2.65
CA LEU A 108 -4.22 -4.98 3.71
C LEU A 108 -5.73 -4.77 3.67
N SER A 109 -6.33 -4.47 4.81
CA SER A 109 -7.76 -4.14 4.88
C SER A 109 -8.05 -3.04 5.88
N LEU A 110 -9.03 -2.20 5.56
CA LEU A 110 -9.70 -1.30 6.51
C LEU A 110 -11.19 -1.62 6.53
N LYS A 111 -11.76 -1.77 7.71
CA LYS A 111 -13.15 -2.15 7.95
C LYS A 111 -13.91 -1.04 8.64
N ASP A 112 -15.24 -1.08 8.49
CA ASP A 112 -16.15 -0.10 9.08
C ASP A 112 -15.84 1.34 8.67
N ILE A 113 -15.58 1.54 7.37
CA ILE A 113 -15.18 2.84 6.84
C ILE A 113 -16.41 3.60 6.38
N TYR A 114 -16.58 4.82 6.87
CA TYR A 114 -17.67 5.70 6.46
C TYR A 114 -17.15 6.83 5.57
N PHE A 115 -17.99 7.31 4.66
CA PHE A 115 -17.77 8.55 3.93
C PHE A 115 -18.67 9.64 4.52
N GLY A 116 -18.06 10.74 4.96
CA GLY A 116 -18.73 11.84 5.66
C GLY A 116 -17.91 13.12 5.60
N ASP A 117 -18.32 14.14 6.36
CA ASP A 117 -17.53 15.37 6.49
C ASP A 117 -16.45 15.19 7.55
N VAL A 118 -15.21 15.54 7.20
CA VAL A 118 -14.05 15.44 8.10
C VAL A 118 -13.60 16.84 8.50
N TRP A 119 -13.60 17.11 9.81
CA TRP A 119 -13.12 18.36 10.38
C TRP A 119 -11.87 18.08 11.21
N ILE A 120 -10.74 18.71 10.83
CA ILE A 120 -9.49 18.64 11.59
C ILE A 120 -9.39 19.96 12.38
N CYS A 121 -9.18 19.86 13.68
CA CYS A 121 -8.99 20.99 14.59
C CYS A 121 -7.52 21.19 14.98
#